data_AF-A0A561T579-F1
#
_entry.id   AF-A0A561T579-F1
#
_cell.length_a   1.000
_cell.length_b   1.000
_cell.length_c   1.000
_cell.angle_alpha   90.00
_cell.angle_beta   90.00
_cell.angle_gamma   90.00
#
_symmetry.space_group_name_H-M   'P 1'
#
loop_
_entity.id
_entity.type
_entity.pdbx_description
1 polymer ?
#
loop_
_entity_poly.entity_id
_entity_poly.type
_entity_poly.pdbx_seq_one_letter_code
_entity_poly.pdbx_strand_id
1 'polypeptide(L)'
;MLAAEYGASTTVVREALTRLVGQKFVTLAPNHGFFVPRLCANDLRDITLMRCHLESLALKMSIERGDVTWESELIALPRPAVENRASSPRRT
;
A
#
# COMPACT_ATOMS: atom_id res chain seq x y z
N MET A 1 -19.49 8.61 -18.16
CA MET A 1 -20.07 7.42 -17.48
C MET A 1 -19.03 6.30 -17.57
N LEU A 2 -18.72 5.59 -16.47
CA LEU A 2 -17.64 4.58 -16.44
C LEU A 2 -17.79 3.53 -17.58
N ALA A 3 -19.01 3.11 -17.86
CA ALA A 3 -19.33 2.20 -18.97
C ALA A 3 -18.85 2.73 -20.33
N ALA A 4 -19.04 4.01 -20.62
CA ALA A 4 -18.59 4.64 -21.87
C ALA A 4 -17.06 4.80 -21.91
N GLU A 5 -16.44 5.13 -20.77
CA GLU A 5 -14.98 5.31 -20.65
C GLU A 5 -14.21 4.00 -20.89
N TYR A 6 -14.76 2.88 -20.41
CA TYR A 6 -14.19 1.55 -20.60
C TYR A 6 -14.77 0.78 -21.80
N GLY A 7 -15.64 1.39 -22.61
CA GLY A 7 -16.29 0.71 -23.76
C GLY A 7 -17.11 -0.53 -23.37
N ALA A 8 -17.67 -0.55 -22.16
CA ALA A 8 -18.37 -1.69 -21.57
C ALA A 8 -19.86 -1.40 -21.34
N SER A 9 -20.66 -2.45 -21.10
CA SER A 9 -22.07 -2.30 -20.71
C SER A 9 -22.21 -1.90 -19.23
N THR A 10 -23.32 -1.24 -18.89
CA THR A 10 -23.62 -0.84 -17.50
C THR A 10 -23.72 -2.05 -16.57
N THR A 11 -24.18 -3.20 -17.06
CA THR A 11 -24.25 -4.46 -16.29
C THR A 11 -22.86 -4.95 -15.92
N VAL A 12 -21.93 -4.97 -16.88
CA VAL A 12 -20.54 -5.39 -16.65
C VAL A 12 -19.86 -4.47 -15.63
N VAL A 13 -20.06 -3.16 -15.74
CA VAL A 13 -19.52 -2.20 -14.75
C VAL A 13 -20.10 -2.45 -13.36
N ARG A 14 -21.41 -2.73 -13.25
CA ARG A 14 -22.05 -3.04 -11.96
C ARG A 14 -21.50 -4.32 -11.35
N GLU A 15 -21.31 -5.38 -12.13
CA GLU A 15 -20.71 -6.63 -11.64
C GLU A 15 -19.27 -6.41 -11.15
N ALA A 16 -18.46 -5.66 -11.90
CA ALA A 16 -17.09 -5.33 -11.50
C ALA A 16 -17.07 -4.55 -10.18
N LEU A 17 -17.93 -3.52 -10.03
CA LEU A 17 -18.02 -2.74 -8.80
C LEU A 17 -18.50 -3.59 -7.60
N THR A 18 -19.46 -4.50 -7.82
CA THR A 18 -19.91 -5.44 -6.78
C THR A 18 -18.78 -6.38 -6.33
N ARG A 19 -17.94 -6.88 -7.26
CA ARG A 19 -16.75 -7.67 -6.91
C ARG A 19 -15.74 -6.86 -6.09
N LEU A 20 -15.51 -5.60 -6.45
CA LEU A 20 -14.64 -4.69 -5.71
C LEU A 20 -15.17 -4.37 -4.31
N VAL A 21 -16.49 -4.35 -4.11
CA VAL A 21 -17.11 -4.28 -2.79
C VAL A 21 -16.75 -5.50 -1.94
N GLY A 22 -16.82 -6.70 -2.52
CA GLY A 22 -16.39 -7.93 -1.83
C GLY A 22 -14.91 -7.92 -1.42
N GLN A 23 -14.07 -7.18 -2.15
CA GLN A 23 -12.63 -7.03 -1.87
C GLN A 23 -12.32 -5.81 -0.99
N LYS A 24 -13.32 -5.04 -0.56
CA LYS A 24 -13.18 -3.78 0.22
C LYS A 24 -12.43 -2.65 -0.49
N PHE A 25 -12.25 -2.72 -1.81
CA PHE A 25 -11.70 -1.62 -2.61
C PHE A 25 -12.73 -0.53 -2.94
N VAL A 26 -14.02 -0.90 -2.88
CA VAL A 26 -15.16 -0.01 -3.10
C VAL A 26 -16.16 -0.26 -1.97
N THR A 27 -16.91 0.76 -1.57
CA THR A 27 -18.06 0.65 -0.67
C THR A 27 -19.34 0.97 -1.42
N LEU A 28 -20.42 0.28 -1.05
CA LEU A 28 -21.76 0.58 -1.54
C LEU A 28 -22.52 1.32 -0.44
N ALA A 29 -22.85 2.59 -0.68
CA ALA A 29 -23.71 3.37 0.20
C ALA A 29 -25.16 3.29 -0.30
N PRO A 30 -26.13 2.86 0.53
CA PRO A 30 -27.53 2.80 0.15
C PRO A 30 -28.01 4.14 -0.43
N ASN A 31 -28.71 4.11 -1.57
CA ASN A 31 -29.21 5.30 -2.29
C ASN A 31 -28.15 6.30 -2.79
N HIS A 32 -26.87 6.05 -2.55
CA HIS A 32 -25.75 6.91 -2.98
C HIS A 32 -24.85 6.24 -4.02
N GLY A 33 -24.86 4.91 -4.11
CA GLY A 33 -24.09 4.16 -5.11
C GLY A 33 -22.72 3.71 -4.61
N PHE A 34 -21.76 3.57 -5.52
CA PHE A 34 -20.43 3.02 -5.25
C PHE A 34 -19.38 4.11 -5.01
N PHE A 35 -18.52 3.93 -4.01
CA PHE A 35 -17.47 4.88 -3.63
C PHE A 35 -16.16 4.18 -3.32
N VAL A 36 -15.03 4.82 -3.61
CA VAL A 36 -13.73 4.37 -3.11
C VAL A 36 -13.61 4.80 -1.65
N PRO A 37 -13.29 3.89 -0.70
CA PRO A 37 -13.06 4.27 0.69
C PRO A 37 -11.97 5.33 0.78
N ARG A 38 -12.18 6.36 1.61
CA ARG A 38 -11.10 7.30 1.93
C ARG A 38 -10.09 6.57 2.81
N LEU A 39 -8.83 6.61 2.41
CA LEU A 39 -7.73 6.22 3.28
C LEU A 39 -7.66 7.20 4.45
N CYS A 40 -7.67 6.70 5.68
CA CYS A 40 -7.50 7.54 6.85
C CYS A 40 -6.09 7.40 7.46
N ALA A 41 -5.69 8.38 8.27
CA ALA A 41 -4.39 8.37 8.92
C ALA A 41 -4.21 7.20 9.90
N ASN A 42 -5.30 6.67 10.47
CA ASN A 42 -5.24 5.44 11.28
C ASN A 42 -4.85 4.24 10.41
N ASP A 43 -5.50 4.03 9.27
CA ASP A 43 -5.21 2.90 8.38
C ASP A 43 -3.73 2.87 7.95
N LEU A 44 -3.19 4.06 7.61
CA LEU A 44 -1.78 4.21 7.27
C LEU A 44 -0.86 3.88 8.45
N ARG A 45 -1.24 4.30 9.66
CA ARG A 45 -0.48 3.96 10.88
C ARG A 45 -0.50 2.46 11.14
N ASP A 46 -1.64 1.82 11.01
CA ASP A 46 -1.77 0.38 11.25
C ASP A 46 -0.94 -0.44 10.26
N ILE A 47 -1.00 -0.10 8.95
CA ILE A 47 -0.15 -0.72 7.92
C ILE A 47 1.33 -0.50 8.23
N THR A 48 1.71 0.72 8.64
CA THR A 48 3.10 1.05 8.98
C THR A 48 3.58 0.25 10.18
N LEU A 49 2.77 0.14 11.23
CA LEU A 49 3.09 -0.65 12.42
C LEU A 49 3.29 -2.12 12.07
N MET A 50 2.39 -2.69 11.27
CA MET A 50 2.51 -4.07 10.79
C MET A 50 3.78 -4.28 9.98
N ARG A 51 4.11 -3.35 9.09
CA ARG A 51 5.36 -3.40 8.32
C ARG A 51 6.59 -3.34 9.21
N CYS A 52 6.66 -2.42 10.18
CA CYS A 52 7.78 -2.35 11.11
C CYS A 52 8.01 -3.68 11.84
N HIS A 53 6.93 -4.36 12.26
CA HIS A 53 7.03 -5.67 12.91
C HIS A 53 7.54 -6.76 11.96
N LEU A 54 6.94 -6.83 10.77
CA LEU A 54 7.32 -7.82 9.76
C LEU A 54 8.76 -7.62 9.27
N GLU A 55 9.15 -6.38 8.98
CA GLU A 55 10.50 -6.02 8.54
C GLU A 55 11.53 -6.31 9.64
N SER A 56 11.21 -6.01 10.91
CA SER A 56 12.09 -6.34 12.03
C SER A 56 12.31 -7.85 12.18
N LEU A 57 11.24 -8.64 12.05
CA LEU A 57 11.33 -10.09 12.11
C LEU A 57 12.09 -10.65 10.89
N ALA A 58 11.74 -10.20 9.69
CA ALA A 58 12.39 -10.61 8.45
C ALA A 58 13.88 -10.28 8.46
N LEU A 59 14.27 -9.11 8.97
CA LEU A 59 15.66 -8.71 9.11
C LEU A 59 16.42 -9.65 10.06
N LYS A 60 15.86 -9.96 11.23
CA LYS A 60 16.47 -10.92 12.16
C LYS A 60 16.67 -12.28 11.51
N MET A 61 15.64 -12.81 10.87
CA MET A 61 15.70 -14.09 10.17
C MET A 61 16.71 -14.06 9.01
N SER A 62 16.83 -12.94 8.30
CA SER A 62 17.82 -12.77 7.23
C SER A 62 19.24 -12.83 7.77
N ILE A 63 19.50 -12.22 8.93
CA ILE A 63 20.81 -12.25 9.59
C ILE A 63 21.13 -13.67 10.08
N GLU A 64 20.18 -14.31 10.76
CA GLU A 64 20.37 -15.67 11.29
C GLU A 64 20.63 -16.74 10.22
N ARG A 65 20.12 -16.51 9.00
CA ARG A 65 20.21 -17.46 7.87
C ARG A 65 21.21 -17.04 6.79
N GLY A 66 21.78 -15.85 6.91
CA GLY A 66 22.71 -15.30 5.93
C GLY A 66 24.03 -16.07 5.91
N ASP A 67 24.57 -16.29 4.72
CA ASP A 67 25.89 -16.86 4.52
C ASP A 67 26.94 -15.78 4.17
N VAL A 68 28.19 -16.18 3.96
CA VAL A 68 29.29 -15.27 3.64
C VAL A 68 29.06 -14.51 2.32
N THR A 69 28.36 -15.13 1.36
CA THR A 69 28.03 -14.50 0.08
C THR A 69 27.02 -13.38 0.29
N TRP A 70 25.94 -13.65 1.04
CA TRP A 70 24.93 -12.66 1.43
C TRP A 70 25.56 -11.47 2.17
N GLU A 71 26.48 -11.72 3.10
CA GLU A 71 27.15 -10.66 3.85
C GLU A 71 28.03 -9.79 2.93
N SER A 72 28.76 -10.43 2.01
CA SER A 72 29.59 -9.74 1.02
C SER A 72 28.77 -8.85 0.08
N GLU A 73 27.61 -9.34 -0.38
CA GLU A 73 26.67 -8.58 -1.19
C GLU A 73 26.10 -7.37 -0.43
N LEU A 74 25.73 -7.54 0.85
CA LEU A 74 25.25 -6.44 1.68
C LEU A 74 26.29 -5.35 1.89
N ILE A 75 27.55 -5.70 2.12
CA ILE A 75 28.65 -4.74 2.31
C ILE A 75 28.93 -3.97 1.01
N ALA A 76 28.75 -4.60 -0.14
CA ALA A 76 28.95 -3.96 -1.45
C ALA A 76 27.83 -2.96 -1.80
N LEU A 77 26.69 -2.97 -1.08
CA LEU A 77 25.60 -2.04 -1.34
C LEU A 77 26.00 -0.58 -1.03
N PRO A 78 25.77 0.37 -1.96
CA PRO A 78 25.97 1.78 -1.70
C PRO A 78 25.09 2.23 -0.52
N ARG A 79 25.69 2.92 0.46
CA ARG A 79 24.95 3.50 1.57
C ARG A 79 23.86 4.45 1.01
N PRO A 80 22.57 4.23 1.29
CA PRO A 80 21.53 5.11 0.79
C PRO A 80 21.72 6.52 1.35
N ALA A 81 21.52 7.52 0.50
CA ALA A 81 21.48 8.91 0.92
C ALA A 81 20.26 9.11 1.83
N VAL A 82 20.51 9.38 3.11
CA VAL A 82 19.45 9.67 4.07
C VAL A 82 19.02 11.12 3.85
N GLU A 83 17.99 11.34 3.04
CA GLU A 83 17.34 12.63 2.87
C GLU A 83 16.46 12.91 4.10
N ASN A 84 16.87 13.86 4.93
CA ASN A 84 16.15 14.20 6.15
C ASN A 84 14.91 15.06 5.81
N ARG A 85 13.78 14.41 5.56
CA ARG A 85 12.49 15.06 5.24
C ARG A 85 11.87 15.88 6.39
N ALA A 86 12.55 16.01 7.54
CA ALA A 86 12.12 16.85 8.66
C ALA A 86 12.28 18.37 8.41
N SER A 87 12.89 18.78 7.29
CA SER A 87 13.22 20.18 6.99
C SER A 87 12.27 20.86 5.99
N SER A 88 11.00 20.43 5.88
CA SER A 88 10.02 21.17 5.08
C SER A 88 9.26 22.17 5.96
N PRO A 89 9.45 23.50 5.80
CA PRO A 89 8.68 24.48 6.56
C PRO A 89 7.20 24.33 6.19
N ARG A 90 6.33 24.25 7.20
CA ARG A 90 4.87 24.29 7.01
C ARG A 90 4.57 25.62 6.31
N ARG A 91 4.16 25.58 5.04
CA ARG A 91 3.52 26.73 4.39
C ARG A 91 2.18 26.95 5.10
N THR A 92 2.10 28.11 5.73
CA THR A 92 0.89 28.82 6.16
C THR A 92 -0.10 28.95 5.02
#